data_AF-A0A1W9WA95-F1
#
_entry.id   AF-A0A1W9WA95-F1
#
_cell.length_a   1.000
_cell.length_b   1.000
_cell.length_c   1.000
_cell.angle_alpha   90.00
_cell.angle_beta   90.00
_cell.angle_gamma   90.00
#
_symmetry.space_group_name_H-M   'P 1'
#
loop_
_entity.id
_entity.type
_entity.pdbx_description
1 polymer ?
#
loop_
_entity_poly.entity_id
_entity_poly.type
_entity_poly.pdbx_seq_one_letter_code
_entity_poly.pdbx_strand_id
1 'polypeptide(L)'
;MLLYKAGVSWLTLLVSRSIGEIYGGYFEDNRAGNDGGAIYFQESVIISNTQIISNMANRNGGGGYFKSDATFINTDFMSNTAYMDGGGIYQQSGGRLKTSGGMFQNNTAHNQHGGAVFATALNITSLTTLHHKATVSISKTLTLPITVLLMPYLLEGAGYFG
;
A
#
# COMPACT_ATOMS: atom_id res chain seq x y z
N MET A 1 3.35 2.72 20.64
CA MET A 1 4.72 2.39 20.21
C MET A 1 4.98 0.91 20.50
N LEU A 2 4.87 0.08 19.46
CA LEU A 2 5.38 -1.29 19.41
C LEU A 2 5.89 -1.45 17.97
N LEU A 3 7.18 -1.18 17.78
CA LEU A 3 7.86 -1.37 16.51
C LEU A 3 8.41 -2.80 16.53
N TYR A 4 7.72 -3.73 15.89
CA TYR A 4 8.32 -5.05 15.64
C TYR A 4 9.09 -4.96 14.33
N LYS A 5 10.42 -4.99 14.40
CA LYS A 5 11.25 -5.30 13.23
C LYS A 5 12.50 -6.03 13.69
N ALA A 6 12.70 -7.22 13.13
CA ALA A 6 14.01 -7.85 13.14
C ALA A 6 14.93 -7.07 12.18
N GLY A 7 16.02 -6.50 12.72
CA GLY A 7 17.18 -6.03 11.94
C GLY A 7 17.26 -4.53 11.61
N VAL A 8 17.96 -3.78 12.50
CA VAL A 8 18.87 -2.59 12.32
C VAL A 8 18.42 -1.35 11.48
N SER A 9 18.75 -0.07 11.76
CA SER A 9 19.60 0.64 12.74
C SER A 9 19.25 2.15 12.81
N TRP A 10 19.32 2.73 14.02
CA TRP A 10 19.46 4.14 14.47
C TRP A 10 19.13 5.34 13.55
N LEU A 11 17.98 5.98 13.81
CA LEU A 11 17.84 7.45 13.92
C LEU A 11 16.49 7.78 14.58
N THR A 12 16.42 7.83 15.91
CA THR A 12 15.21 8.29 16.62
C THR A 12 15.41 9.76 17.00
N LEU A 13 15.02 10.68 16.12
CA LEU A 13 14.73 12.05 16.52
C LEU A 13 13.34 12.05 17.16
N LEU A 14 13.29 12.15 18.49
CA LEU A 14 12.05 12.34 19.24
C LEU A 14 11.70 13.84 19.20
N VAL A 15 10.74 14.24 18.37
CA VAL A 15 9.93 15.46 18.62
C VAL A 15 8.45 15.14 18.43
N SER A 16 7.80 14.97 19.58
CA SER A 16 6.35 15.07 19.86
C SER A 16 5.47 15.64 18.75
N ARG A 17 4.68 14.76 18.11
CA ARG A 17 3.22 14.90 17.87
C ARG A 17 2.60 13.50 17.82
N SER A 18 1.29 13.36 17.98
CA SER A 18 0.54 12.09 17.98
C SER A 18 0.54 11.33 16.63
N ILE A 19 1.64 11.43 15.87
CA ILE A 19 1.84 10.91 14.53
C ILE A 19 3.13 10.10 14.56
N GLY A 20 3.08 8.83 14.15
CA GLY A 20 4.28 8.03 13.94
C GLY A 20 5.05 8.53 12.72
N GLU A 21 6.38 8.44 12.75
CA GLU A 21 7.21 8.80 11.61
C GLU A 21 8.15 7.63 11.26
N ILE A 22 8.23 7.30 9.97
CA ILE A 22 9.23 6.41 9.39
C ILE A 22 9.94 7.16 8.27
N TYR A 23 11.26 7.16 8.32
CA TYR A 23 12.12 7.81 7.34
C TYR A 23 13.25 6.85 6.93
N GLY A 24 13.49 6.67 5.63
CA GLY A 24 14.63 5.90 5.15
C GLY A 24 14.53 4.38 5.37
N GLY A 25 13.33 3.83 5.53
CA GLY A 25 13.14 2.42 5.83
C GLY A 25 13.31 1.50 4.63
N TYR A 26 13.73 0.25 4.87
CA TYR A 26 13.77 -0.81 3.87
C TYR A 26 13.13 -2.07 4.45
N PHE A 27 11.93 -2.44 4.03
CA PHE A 27 11.16 -3.57 4.55
C PHE A 27 10.93 -4.59 3.45
N GLU A 28 11.61 -5.73 3.54
CA GLU A 28 11.57 -6.79 2.53
C GLU A 28 11.29 -8.17 3.14
N ASP A 29 10.57 -9.01 2.40
CA ASP A 29 10.30 -10.43 2.70
C ASP A 29 9.71 -10.69 4.09
N ASN A 30 8.90 -9.76 4.60
CA ASN A 30 8.21 -9.94 5.88
C ASN A 30 6.87 -10.64 5.66
N ARG A 31 6.47 -11.49 6.62
CA ARG A 31 5.21 -12.23 6.58
C ARG A 31 4.42 -12.06 7.87
N ALA A 32 3.20 -11.54 7.74
CA ALA A 32 2.24 -11.46 8.84
C ALA A 32 1.15 -12.54 8.71
N GLY A 33 0.83 -13.18 9.84
CA GLY A 33 -0.26 -14.16 9.93
C GLY A 33 -1.66 -13.54 9.82
N ASN A 34 -1.78 -12.22 9.92
CA ASN A 34 -3.04 -11.50 9.84
C ASN A 34 -2.93 -10.27 8.92
N ASP A 35 -2.76 -9.06 9.46
CA ASP A 35 -2.74 -7.81 8.70
C ASP A 35 -1.34 -7.15 8.73
N GLY A 36 -0.99 -6.40 7.68
CA GLY A 36 0.22 -5.57 7.63
C GLY A 36 1.51 -6.38 7.50
N GLY A 37 1.77 -6.93 6.31
CA GLY A 37 2.88 -7.87 6.09
C GLY A 37 4.25 -7.32 6.48
N ALA A 38 4.49 -6.03 6.22
CA ALA A 38 5.69 -5.32 6.70
C ALA A 38 5.37 -4.32 7.81
N ILE A 39 4.26 -3.58 7.67
CA ILE A 39 3.95 -2.45 8.56
C ILE A 39 2.50 -2.50 9.02
N TYR A 40 2.29 -2.26 10.32
CA TYR A 40 0.96 -2.08 10.91
C TYR A 40 0.95 -0.84 11.80
N PHE A 41 0.07 0.13 11.51
CA PHE A 41 -0.11 1.34 12.31
C PHE A 41 -1.56 1.55 12.71
N GLN A 42 -1.78 1.80 14.00
CA GLN A 42 -3.09 2.16 14.53
C GLN A 42 -3.34 3.67 14.49
N GLU A 43 -2.30 4.45 14.82
CA GLU A 43 -2.35 5.91 14.83
C GLU A 43 -1.94 6.47 13.47
N SER A 44 -2.09 7.79 13.32
CA SER A 44 -1.67 8.48 12.10
C SER A 44 -0.17 8.35 11.90
N VAL A 45 0.27 8.25 10.64
CA VAL A 45 1.69 8.03 10.32
C VAL A 45 2.13 8.78 9.07
N ILE A 46 3.37 9.25 9.07
CA ILE A 46 4.08 9.73 7.90
C ILE A 46 5.22 8.77 7.61
N ILE A 47 5.22 8.22 6.40
CA ILE A 47 6.27 7.31 5.90
C ILE A 47 6.92 7.98 4.71
N SER A 48 8.24 8.08 4.74
CA SER A 48 8.98 8.82 3.72
C SER A 48 10.28 8.16 3.33
N ASN A 49 10.67 8.31 2.05
CA ASN A 49 11.91 7.77 1.48
C ASN A 49 12.14 6.30 1.85
N THR A 50 11.08 5.48 1.74
CA THR A 50 11.04 4.12 2.28
C THR A 50 10.69 3.14 1.16
N GLN A 51 11.23 1.92 1.21
CA GLN A 51 10.89 0.84 0.29
C GLN A 51 10.24 -0.30 1.06
N ILE A 52 9.10 -0.80 0.55
CA ILE A 52 8.29 -1.88 1.12
C ILE A 52 8.09 -2.90 -0.01
N ILE A 53 8.86 -3.99 0.04
CA ILE A 53 9.07 -4.90 -1.09
C ILE A 53 8.75 -6.35 -0.70
N SER A 54 8.05 -7.09 -1.54
CA SER A 54 7.86 -8.55 -1.39
C SER A 54 7.30 -9.00 -0.03
N ASN A 55 6.55 -8.14 0.65
CA ASN A 55 5.94 -8.48 1.93
C ASN A 55 4.58 -9.15 1.74
N MET A 56 4.19 -9.98 2.71
CA MET A 56 2.97 -10.76 2.63
C MET A 56 2.11 -10.69 3.90
N ALA A 57 0.80 -10.51 3.71
CA ALA A 57 -0.21 -10.64 4.76
C ALA A 57 -1.23 -11.73 4.39
N ASN A 58 -1.53 -12.63 5.33
CA ASN A 58 -2.58 -13.64 5.14
C ASN A 58 -4.00 -13.04 5.12
N ARG A 59 -4.17 -11.76 5.49
CA ARG A 59 -5.43 -11.05 5.46
C ARG A 59 -5.32 -9.77 4.62
N ASN A 60 -5.08 -8.61 5.22
CA ASN A 60 -5.05 -7.34 4.47
C ASN A 60 -3.70 -6.62 4.55
N GLY A 61 -3.40 -5.82 3.53
CA GLY A 61 -2.24 -4.92 3.56
C GLY A 61 -0.92 -5.68 3.45
N GLY A 62 -0.63 -6.23 2.27
CA GLY A 62 0.58 -7.05 2.06
C GLY A 62 1.85 -6.29 2.38
N GLY A 63 1.93 -5.02 1.96
CA GLY A 63 3.00 -4.10 2.37
C GLY A 63 2.68 -3.44 3.71
N GLY A 64 1.49 -2.86 3.86
CA GLY A 64 1.10 -2.21 5.10
C GLY A 64 -0.40 -2.10 5.37
N TYR A 65 -0.73 -2.06 6.66
CA TYR A 65 -2.09 -1.89 7.17
C TYR A 65 -2.15 -0.65 8.07
N PHE A 66 -3.11 0.24 7.78
CA PHE A 66 -3.28 1.50 8.50
C PHE A 66 -4.72 1.62 9.00
N LYS A 67 -4.89 2.06 10.25
CA LYS A 67 -6.23 2.33 10.83
C LYS A 67 -6.62 3.81 10.83
N SER A 68 -5.62 4.69 10.80
CA SER A 68 -5.78 6.14 10.81
C SER A 68 -5.09 6.76 9.60
N ASP A 69 -5.02 8.08 9.54
CA ASP A 69 -4.43 8.83 8.43
C ASP A 69 -2.98 8.39 8.15
N ALA A 70 -2.69 8.06 6.89
CA ALA A 70 -1.37 7.64 6.45
C ALA A 70 -0.90 8.51 5.29
N THR A 71 0.29 9.11 5.43
CA THR A 71 0.91 9.92 4.37
C THR A 71 2.20 9.27 3.92
N PHE A 72 2.34 9.05 2.62
CA PHE A 72 3.50 8.45 1.99
C PHE A 72 4.18 9.48 1.10
N ILE A 73 5.48 9.70 1.30
CA ILE A 73 6.28 10.65 0.51
C ILE A 73 7.46 9.89 -0.08
N ASN A 74 7.56 9.80 -1.40
CA ASN A 74 8.61 9.05 -2.09
C ASN A 74 8.80 7.63 -1.49
N THR A 75 7.70 6.91 -1.37
CA THR A 75 7.69 5.56 -0.78
C THR A 75 7.24 4.55 -1.82
N ASP A 76 8.02 3.49 -1.97
CA ASP A 76 7.76 2.45 -2.97
C ASP A 76 7.14 1.22 -2.31
N PHE A 77 6.03 0.75 -2.88
CA PHE A 77 5.38 -0.51 -2.56
C PHE A 77 5.49 -1.43 -3.76
N MET A 78 6.34 -2.45 -3.68
CA MET A 78 6.63 -3.33 -4.81
C MET A 78 6.40 -4.79 -4.47
N SER A 79 5.71 -5.52 -5.35
CA SER A 79 5.55 -6.98 -5.25
C SER A 79 4.96 -7.48 -3.93
N ASN A 80 4.22 -6.65 -3.20
CA ASN A 80 3.61 -7.07 -1.95
C ASN A 80 2.29 -7.82 -2.20
N THR A 81 1.98 -8.77 -1.33
CA THR A 81 0.85 -9.69 -1.50
C THR A 81 -0.06 -9.71 -0.28
N ALA A 82 -1.36 -9.47 -0.49
CA ALA A 82 -2.40 -9.71 0.50
C ALA A 82 -3.34 -10.82 0.01
N TYR A 83 -3.77 -11.70 0.91
CA TYR A 83 -4.73 -12.75 0.54
C TYR A 83 -6.17 -12.22 0.43
N MET A 84 -6.53 -11.18 1.20
CA MET A 84 -7.81 -10.49 1.07
C MET A 84 -7.66 -9.23 0.20
N ASP A 85 -7.46 -8.07 0.82
CA ASP A 85 -7.53 -6.78 0.14
C ASP A 85 -6.25 -5.94 0.39
N GLY A 86 -5.92 -5.06 -0.56
CA GLY A 86 -4.81 -4.12 -0.40
C GLY A 86 -3.43 -4.79 -0.50
N GLY A 87 -3.06 -5.28 -1.68
CA GLY A 87 -1.80 -6.01 -1.87
C GLY A 87 -0.58 -5.19 -1.44
N GLY A 88 -0.56 -3.90 -1.78
CA GLY A 88 0.41 -2.94 -1.23
C GLY A 88 -0.08 -2.38 0.10
N ILE A 89 -1.19 -1.65 0.07
CA ILE A 89 -1.75 -1.01 1.26
C ILE A 89 -3.22 -1.37 1.44
N TYR A 90 -3.58 -1.66 2.69
CA TYR A 90 -4.94 -1.58 3.18
C TYR A 90 -5.10 -0.42 4.16
N GLN A 91 -6.03 0.49 3.87
CA GLN A 91 -6.45 1.56 4.77
C GLN A 91 -7.85 1.24 5.31
N GLN A 92 -7.97 1.16 6.63
CA GLN A 92 -9.25 0.93 7.30
C GLN A 92 -10.20 2.11 7.08
N SER A 93 -11.50 1.82 7.04
CA SER A 93 -12.56 2.82 6.95
C SER A 93 -12.38 3.94 7.98
N GLY A 94 -12.40 5.19 7.51
CA GLY A 94 -12.27 6.39 8.35
C GLY A 94 -10.88 7.04 8.30
N GLY A 95 -9.84 6.31 7.88
CA GLY A 95 -8.52 6.87 7.62
C GLY A 95 -8.40 7.48 6.23
N ARG A 96 -7.61 8.54 6.11
CA ARG A 96 -7.25 9.15 4.81
C ARG A 96 -5.88 8.68 4.39
N LEU A 97 -5.76 8.26 3.14
CA LEU A 97 -4.47 7.91 2.55
C LEU A 97 -4.01 9.03 1.61
N LYS A 98 -2.79 9.53 1.84
CA LYS A 98 -2.14 10.53 1.00
C LYS A 98 -0.84 9.98 0.43
N THR A 99 -0.60 10.17 -0.85
CA THR A 99 0.68 9.78 -1.50
C THR A 99 1.24 10.94 -2.32
N SER A 100 2.52 11.21 -2.16
CA SER A 100 3.28 12.17 -2.95
C SER A 100 4.62 11.57 -3.39
N GLY A 101 4.70 11.15 -4.64
CA GLY A 101 5.86 10.45 -5.18
C GLY A 101 5.93 8.99 -4.76
N GLY A 102 6.92 8.28 -5.28
CA GLY A 102 7.07 6.83 -5.14
C GLY A 102 6.21 6.04 -6.12
N MET A 103 6.30 4.72 -6.02
CA MET A 103 5.68 3.77 -6.94
C MET A 103 4.87 2.72 -6.20
N PHE A 104 3.74 2.34 -6.79
CA PHE A 104 3.09 1.07 -6.46
C PHE A 104 3.26 0.19 -7.68
N GLN A 105 3.92 -0.97 -7.54
CA GLN A 105 4.21 -1.86 -8.67
C GLN A 105 4.02 -3.31 -8.29
N ASN A 106 3.39 -4.11 -9.16
CA ASN A 106 3.26 -5.56 -9.02
C ASN A 106 2.66 -6.06 -7.69
N ASN A 107 1.95 -5.19 -6.96
CA ASN A 107 1.25 -5.58 -5.75
C ASN A 107 -0.01 -6.40 -6.10
N THR A 108 -0.31 -7.41 -5.29
CA THR A 108 -1.37 -8.38 -5.55
C THR A 108 -2.30 -8.56 -4.36
N ALA A 109 -3.61 -8.49 -4.60
CA ALA A 109 -4.65 -8.89 -3.66
C ALA A 109 -5.44 -10.06 -4.26
N HIS A 110 -5.57 -11.19 -3.54
CA HIS A 110 -6.21 -12.40 -4.10
C HIS A 110 -7.74 -12.30 -4.17
N ASN A 111 -8.40 -11.59 -3.24
CA ASN A 111 -9.86 -11.36 -3.28
C ASN A 111 -10.29 -10.18 -4.16
N GLN A 112 -9.41 -9.72 -5.06
CA GLN A 112 -9.69 -8.78 -6.16
C GLN A 112 -9.97 -7.31 -5.79
N HIS A 113 -10.06 -6.90 -4.51
CA HIS A 113 -10.17 -5.48 -4.18
C HIS A 113 -8.81 -4.84 -3.85
N GLY A 114 -8.49 -3.74 -4.54
CA GLY A 114 -7.32 -2.94 -4.23
C GLY A 114 -6.00 -3.70 -4.41
N GLY A 115 -5.72 -4.20 -5.62
CA GLY A 115 -4.49 -4.96 -5.90
C GLY A 115 -3.23 -4.25 -5.41
N ALA A 116 -3.14 -2.95 -5.66
CA ALA A 116 -2.15 -2.09 -5.03
C ALA A 116 -2.64 -1.44 -3.73
N VAL A 117 -3.79 -0.76 -3.77
CA VAL A 117 -4.30 0.01 -2.63
C VAL A 117 -5.79 -0.24 -2.48
N PHE A 118 -6.20 -0.59 -1.26
CA PHE A 118 -7.59 -0.59 -0.82
C PHE A 118 -7.80 0.52 0.20
N ALA A 119 -8.65 1.51 -0.09
CA ALA A 119 -8.95 2.61 0.81
C ALA A 119 -10.36 3.18 0.58
N THR A 120 -11.03 3.61 1.67
CA THR A 120 -12.35 4.25 1.57
C THR A 120 -12.26 5.72 1.14
N ALA A 121 -11.16 6.39 1.46
CA ALA A 121 -10.89 7.78 1.09
C ALA A 121 -9.41 7.93 0.71
N LEU A 122 -9.16 8.30 -0.56
CA LEU A 122 -7.83 8.36 -1.15
C LEU A 122 -7.60 9.73 -1.78
N ASN A 123 -6.54 10.41 -1.39
CA ASN A 123 -6.08 11.65 -2.01
C ASN A 123 -4.68 11.43 -2.58
N ILE A 124 -4.61 11.21 -3.90
CA ILE A 124 -3.35 11.03 -4.63
C ILE A 124 -3.01 12.36 -5.31
N THR A 125 -1.88 12.96 -4.93
CA THR A 125 -1.39 14.19 -5.57
C THR A 125 -0.39 13.92 -6.70
N SER A 126 0.47 12.90 -6.56
CA SER A 126 1.43 12.49 -7.59
C SER A 126 1.82 11.03 -7.38
N LEU A 127 1.27 10.10 -8.15
CA LEU A 127 1.62 8.68 -8.06
C LEU A 127 1.80 8.06 -9.44
N THR A 128 2.92 7.36 -9.64
CA THR A 128 3.10 6.49 -10.80
C THR A 128 2.59 5.09 -10.44
N THR A 129 1.51 4.67 -11.10
CA THR A 129 0.97 3.31 -11.00
C THR A 129 1.41 2.54 -12.25
N LEU A 130 2.24 1.51 -12.08
CA LEU A 130 2.76 0.71 -13.19
C LEU A 130 2.48 -0.77 -12.91
N HIS A 131 1.82 -1.46 -13.84
CA HIS A 131 1.45 -2.89 -13.80
C HIS A 131 0.80 -3.37 -12.49
N HIS A 132 -0.52 -3.28 -12.42
CA HIS A 132 -1.31 -3.94 -11.36
C HIS A 132 -2.24 -4.97 -11.98
N LYS A 133 -2.24 -6.18 -11.42
CA LYS A 133 -3.22 -7.22 -11.77
C LYS A 133 -4.61 -6.94 -11.18
N ALA A 134 -4.73 -5.97 -10.27
CA ALA A 134 -6.01 -5.54 -9.70
C ALA A 134 -6.02 -4.04 -9.34
N THR A 135 -7.10 -3.40 -9.76
CA THR A 135 -7.54 -1.99 -9.68
C THR A 135 -7.16 -1.27 -8.37
N VAL A 136 -6.82 0.03 -8.47
CA VAL A 136 -6.94 0.97 -7.34
C VAL A 136 -8.44 1.17 -7.09
N SER A 137 -9.03 0.40 -6.17
CA SER A 137 -10.45 0.50 -5.86
C SER A 137 -10.69 1.66 -4.89
N ILE A 138 -11.28 2.76 -5.37
CA ILE A 138 -11.63 3.94 -4.57
C ILE A 138 -13.15 3.95 -4.33
N SER A 139 -13.59 4.01 -3.08
CA SER A 139 -15.02 4.03 -2.75
C SER A 139 -15.70 5.40 -2.93
N LYS A 140 -14.97 6.53 -2.98
CA LYS A 140 -15.54 7.87 -3.25
C LYS A 140 -14.53 8.91 -3.76
N THR A 141 -14.86 9.49 -4.91
CA THR A 141 -14.42 10.74 -5.59
C THR A 141 -12.93 10.94 -5.92
N LEU A 142 -12.66 11.03 -7.23
CA LEU A 142 -11.40 11.46 -7.85
C LEU A 142 -11.40 12.98 -8.07
N THR A 143 -10.31 13.67 -7.75
CA THR A 143 -9.95 14.97 -8.38
C THR A 143 -8.62 14.77 -9.11
N LEU A 144 -8.67 14.89 -10.44
CA LEU A 144 -7.66 14.60 -11.49
C LEU A 144 -6.30 15.32 -11.30
N PRO A 145 -5.18 14.92 -12.00
CA PRO A 145 -5.09 14.09 -13.21
C PRO A 145 -4.17 12.88 -13.07
N ILE A 146 -4.67 11.67 -13.38
CA ILE A 146 -3.84 10.47 -13.49
C ILE A 146 -3.66 10.16 -14.98
N THR A 147 -2.41 10.12 -15.45
CA THR A 147 -2.06 9.47 -16.72
C THR A 147 -2.20 7.96 -16.52
N VAL A 148 -3.41 7.44 -16.69
CA VAL A 148 -3.64 6.00 -16.75
C VAL A 148 -3.18 5.53 -18.14
N LEU A 149 -1.96 5.03 -18.25
CA LEU A 149 -1.54 4.32 -19.46
C LEU A 149 -2.17 2.91 -19.42
N LEU A 150 -3.45 2.82 -19.80
CA LEU A 150 -4.09 1.54 -20.09
C LEU A 150 -3.39 0.96 -21.32
N MET A 151 -2.41 0.08 -21.13
CA MET A 151 -2.08 -0.88 -22.18
C MET A 151 -3.20 -1.93 -22.17
N PRO A 152 -3.90 -2.16 -23.29
CA PRO A 152 -5.00 -3.11 -23.33
C PRO A 152 -4.45 -4.51 -23.12
N TYR A 153 -4.81 -5.15 -22.01
CA TYR A 153 -4.76 -6.61 -21.95
C TYR A 153 -5.91 -7.12 -22.81
N LEU A 154 -5.55 -7.75 -23.93
CA LEU A 154 -6.41 -8.52 -24.80
C LEU A 154 -7.33 -9.43 -23.98
N LEU A 155 -8.63 -9.31 -24.25
CA LEU A 155 -9.61 -10.37 -24.03
C LEU A 155 -9.18 -11.58 -24.88
N GLU A 156 -8.43 -12.52 -24.30
CA GLU A 156 -8.47 -13.90 -24.75
C GLU A 156 -9.00 -14.75 -23.61
N GLY A 157 -10.20 -15.32 -23.82
CA GLY A 157 -10.76 -16.26 -22.86
C GLY A 157 -12.28 -16.33 -22.75
N ALA A 158 -13.07 -15.84 -23.72
CA ALA A 158 -14.46 -16.26 -23.89
C ALA A 158 -14.62 -16.96 -25.23
N GLY A 159 -13.93 -18.10 -25.37
CA GLY A 159 -14.20 -19.06 -26.44
C GLY A 159 -15.41 -19.89 -26.06
N TYR A 160 -16.54 -19.60 -26.72
CA TYR A 160 -17.65 -20.54 -26.91
C TYR A 160 -17.09 -21.89 -27.38
N PHE A 161 -17.45 -22.99 -26.70
CA PHE A 161 -17.39 -24.32 -27.28
C PHE A 161 -18.59 -25.15 -26.78
N GLY A 162 -19.36 -25.67 -27.75
CA GLY A 162 -20.30 -26.79 -27.60
C GLY A 162 -21.74 -26.41 -27.42
#